data_AF-A0A9P0JUN0-F1
#
_entry.id   AF-A0A9P0JUN0-F1
#
_cell.length_a   1.000
_cell.length_b   1.000
_cell.length_c   1.000
_cell.angle_alpha   90.00
_cell.angle_beta   90.00
_cell.angle_gamma   90.00
#
_symmetry.space_group_name_H-M   'P 1'
#
loop_
_entity.id
_entity.type
_entity.pdbx_description
1 polymer ?
#
loop_
_entity_poly.entity_id
_entity_poly.type
_entity_poly.pdbx_seq_one_letter_code
_entity_poly.pdbx_strand_id
1 'polypeptide(L)'
;MAFLRVIPILYVASCSLAVVKENFKTCEQSSFCRRLRGFKAEVSPYQLDLTDLLVTDNALETKLINTETNSHFKVSLSAVHGDIFRIQVDEVMGLYPRYNPQYALNGEPQPAKLRVVDKSKEHITVQYSDNKATLHAKPFKVEFVKDDNLVAVLNSRGLFHFEHYR
;
A
#
# COMPACT_ATOMS: atom_id res chain seq x y z
N MET A 1 7.10 -12.97 54.96
CA MET A 1 6.08 -12.78 53.90
C MET A 1 6.60 -12.12 52.60
N ALA A 2 7.68 -11.33 52.60
CA ALA A 2 8.21 -10.71 51.38
C ALA A 2 8.85 -11.72 50.40
N PHE A 3 9.64 -12.69 50.89
CA PHE A 3 10.32 -13.70 50.04
C PHE A 3 9.37 -14.58 49.22
N LEU A 4 8.18 -14.90 49.74
CA LEU A 4 7.20 -15.73 49.03
C LEU A 4 6.57 -15.00 47.82
N ARG A 5 6.60 -13.66 47.81
CA ARG A 5 6.10 -12.82 46.72
C ARG A 5 7.13 -12.63 45.59
N VAL A 6 8.41 -12.91 45.85
CA VAL A 6 9.52 -12.71 44.89
C VAL A 6 9.64 -13.89 43.91
N ILE A 7 9.33 -15.11 44.37
CA ILE A 7 9.38 -16.34 43.56
C ILE A 7 8.49 -16.29 42.30
N PRO A 8 7.21 -15.88 42.37
CA PRO A 8 6.39 -15.79 41.15
C PRO A 8 6.87 -14.68 40.20
N ILE A 9 7.45 -13.59 40.72
CA ILE A 9 8.02 -12.51 39.90
C ILE A 9 9.26 -12.99 39.14
N LEU A 10 10.15 -13.73 39.81
CA LEU A 10 11.32 -14.34 39.18
C LEU A 10 10.94 -15.40 38.14
N TYR A 11 9.90 -16.19 38.41
CA TYR A 11 9.39 -17.18 37.46
C TYR A 11 8.83 -16.51 36.20
N VAL A 12 8.00 -15.47 36.34
CA VAL A 12 7.47 -14.69 35.22
C VAL A 12 8.59 -13.98 34.44
N ALA A 13 9.61 -13.44 35.13
CA ALA A 13 10.78 -12.85 34.49
C ALA A 13 11.59 -13.88 33.69
N SER A 14 11.71 -15.13 34.16
CA SER A 14 12.41 -16.19 33.43
C SER A 14 11.68 -16.61 32.15
N CYS A 15 10.34 -16.57 32.12
CA CYS A 15 9.57 -16.83 30.91
C CYS A 15 9.83 -15.81 29.79
N SER A 16 10.26 -14.58 30.13
CA SER A 16 10.65 -13.56 29.14
C SER A 16 11.98 -13.85 28.44
N LEU A 17 12.78 -14.80 28.94
CA LEU A 17 14.04 -15.26 28.36
C LEU A 17 13.90 -16.55 27.55
N ALA A 18 12.69 -17.08 27.39
CA ALA A 18 12.44 -18.33 26.67
C ALA A 18 12.62 -18.21 25.14
N VAL A 19 12.66 -16.98 24.61
CA VAL A 19 12.88 -16.74 23.17
C VAL A 19 14.37 -16.58 22.87
N VAL A 20 14.89 -17.47 22.04
CA VAL A 20 16.25 -17.37 21.48
C VAL A 20 16.18 -16.47 20.26
N LYS A 21 16.48 -15.18 20.43
CA LYS A 21 16.32 -14.15 19.39
C LYS A 21 17.15 -14.43 18.14
N GLU A 22 18.27 -15.12 18.30
CA GLU A 22 19.21 -15.51 17.26
C GLU A 22 18.57 -16.42 16.21
N ASN A 23 17.49 -17.13 16.56
CA ASN A 23 16.73 -17.97 15.65
C ASN A 23 15.76 -17.18 14.76
N PHE A 24 15.56 -15.88 15.02
CA PHE A 24 14.65 -15.03 14.29
C PHE A 24 15.43 -14.00 13.46
N LYS A 25 15.09 -13.91 12.18
CA LYS A 25 15.72 -12.94 11.28
C LYS A 25 15.38 -11.52 11.72
N THR A 26 16.42 -10.73 12.00
CA THR A 26 16.33 -9.27 12.01
C THR A 26 16.08 -8.74 10.58
N CYS A 27 15.67 -7.47 10.46
CA CYS A 27 15.51 -6.86 9.13
C CYS A 27 16.80 -6.89 8.31
N GLU A 28 17.95 -6.67 8.94
CA GLU A 28 19.26 -6.74 8.27
C GLU A 28 19.60 -8.13 7.75
N GLN A 29 19.09 -9.20 8.38
CA GLN A 29 19.27 -10.58 7.92
C GLN A 29 18.25 -10.99 6.85
N SER A 30 17.21 -10.20 6.61
CA SER A 30 16.23 -10.42 5.56
C SER A 30 16.53 -9.52 4.34
N SER A 31 16.92 -10.13 3.22
CA SER A 31 17.44 -9.39 2.07
C SER A 31 16.47 -8.34 1.52
N PHE A 32 15.17 -8.67 1.40
CA PHE A 32 14.16 -7.71 0.94
C PHE A 32 13.94 -6.59 1.96
N CYS A 33 13.93 -6.90 3.26
CA CYS A 33 13.74 -5.90 4.32
C CYS A 33 14.89 -4.89 4.32
N ARG A 34 16.13 -5.38 4.23
CA ARG A 34 17.32 -4.55 4.11
C ARG A 34 17.29 -3.64 2.89
N ARG A 35 16.91 -4.16 1.70
CA ARG A 35 16.79 -3.35 0.48
C ARG A 35 15.70 -2.28 0.61
N LEU A 36 14.50 -2.65 1.05
CA LEU A 36 13.36 -1.72 1.18
C LEU A 36 13.56 -0.68 2.29
N ARG A 37 14.21 -1.02 3.40
CA ARG A 37 14.59 -0.02 4.43
C ARG A 37 15.72 0.90 3.98
N GLY A 38 16.64 0.39 3.17
CA GLY A 38 17.72 1.16 2.57
C GLY A 38 17.23 2.11 1.48
N PHE A 39 16.06 1.88 0.89
CA PHE A 39 15.46 2.74 -0.11
C PHE A 39 15.07 4.09 0.50
N LYS A 40 15.79 5.14 0.10
CA LYS A 40 15.54 6.52 0.49
C LYS A 40 15.41 7.34 -0.79
N ALA A 41 14.21 7.44 -1.32
CA ALA A 41 13.95 8.33 -2.44
C ALA A 41 13.80 9.77 -1.91
N GLU A 42 14.59 10.70 -2.45
CA GLU A 42 14.30 12.14 -2.28
C GLU A 42 13.02 12.51 -3.04
N VAL A 43 12.83 11.92 -4.23
CA VAL A 43 11.62 12.01 -5.05
C VAL A 43 11.27 10.62 -5.58
N SER A 44 10.01 10.20 -5.47
CA SER A 44 9.57 8.89 -5.97
C SER A 44 9.70 8.81 -7.51
N PRO A 45 10.31 7.74 -8.07
CA PRO A 45 10.48 7.57 -9.51
C PRO A 45 9.22 7.08 -10.23
N TYR A 46 8.12 6.92 -9.50
CA TYR A 46 6.86 6.39 -10.04
C TYR A 46 5.97 7.50 -10.58
N GLN A 47 5.43 7.29 -11.78
CA GLN A 47 4.56 8.24 -12.48
C GLN A 47 3.31 7.54 -13.02
N LEU A 48 2.13 8.15 -12.86
CA LEU A 48 0.90 7.68 -13.51
C LEU A 48 0.79 8.19 -14.93
N ASP A 49 0.22 7.38 -15.81
CA ASP A 49 -0.17 7.77 -17.15
C ASP A 49 -1.66 8.14 -17.21
N LEU A 50 -1.98 9.40 -16.90
CA LEU A 50 -3.37 9.89 -16.94
C LEU A 50 -3.93 10.06 -18.36
N THR A 51 -3.18 9.73 -19.41
CA THR A 51 -3.70 9.73 -20.78
C THR A 51 -4.44 8.44 -21.13
N ASP A 52 -4.00 7.32 -20.54
CA ASP A 52 -4.58 5.98 -20.71
C ASP A 52 -5.28 5.55 -19.41
N LEU A 53 -6.51 6.06 -19.23
CA LEU A 53 -7.36 5.80 -18.07
C LEU A 53 -8.54 4.94 -18.47
N LEU A 54 -8.72 3.82 -17.79
CA LEU A 54 -9.95 3.05 -17.83
C LEU A 54 -10.81 3.42 -16.62
N VAL A 55 -11.98 3.99 -16.85
CA VAL A 55 -12.94 4.33 -15.81
C VAL A 55 -14.16 3.42 -15.96
N THR A 56 -14.50 2.70 -14.90
CA THR A 56 -15.74 1.93 -14.79
C THR A 56 -16.66 2.57 -13.74
N ASP A 57 -17.86 2.00 -13.55
CA ASP A 57 -18.81 2.47 -12.55
C ASP A 57 -18.28 2.41 -11.11
N ASN A 58 -17.26 1.61 -10.84
CA ASN A 58 -16.73 1.34 -9.50
C ASN A 58 -15.21 1.48 -9.36
N ALA A 59 -14.49 1.69 -10.46
CA ALA A 59 -13.03 1.67 -10.46
C ALA A 59 -12.40 2.63 -11.47
N LEU A 60 -11.16 2.99 -11.17
CA LEU A 60 -10.24 3.72 -12.03
C LEU A 60 -8.98 2.87 -12.19
N GLU A 61 -8.62 2.53 -13.42
CA GLU A 61 -7.36 1.85 -13.73
C GLU A 61 -6.48 2.69 -14.65
N THR A 62 -5.17 2.64 -14.42
CA THR A 62 -4.18 3.32 -15.26
C THR A 62 -2.80 2.68 -15.13
N LYS A 63 -1.89 3.03 -16.03
CA LYS A 63 -0.49 2.60 -15.98
C LYS A 63 0.29 3.42 -14.96
N LEU A 64 1.15 2.72 -14.23
CA LEU A 64 2.14 3.27 -13.34
C LEU A 64 3.52 2.89 -13.87
N ILE A 65 4.39 3.86 -14.06
CA ILE A 65 5.71 3.67 -14.69
C ILE A 65 6.78 4.05 -13.68
N ASN A 66 7.75 3.17 -13.46
CA ASN A 66 8.99 3.53 -12.77
C ASN A 66 9.98 4.08 -13.80
N THR A 67 10.30 5.38 -13.72
CA THR A 67 11.13 6.06 -14.73
C THR A 67 12.62 5.70 -14.67
N GLU A 68 13.10 5.13 -13.57
CA GLU A 68 14.51 4.71 -13.45
C GLU A 68 14.76 3.36 -14.12
N THR A 69 13.78 2.46 -14.03
CA THR A 69 13.90 1.07 -14.51
C THR A 69 13.10 0.82 -15.79
N ASN A 70 12.31 1.80 -16.23
CA ASN A 70 11.33 1.68 -17.31
C ASN A 70 10.38 0.47 -17.13
N SER A 71 10.07 0.14 -15.86
CA SER A 71 9.14 -0.94 -15.52
C SER A 71 7.70 -0.43 -15.51
N HIS A 72 6.78 -1.25 -16.03
CA HIS A 72 5.37 -0.90 -16.21
C HIS A 72 4.47 -1.74 -15.30
N PHE A 73 3.64 -1.04 -14.54
CA PHE A 73 2.66 -1.60 -13.61
C PHE A 73 1.26 -1.09 -13.96
N LYS A 74 0.25 -1.78 -13.47
CA LYS A 74 -1.14 -1.32 -13.46
C LYS A 74 -1.49 -0.91 -12.04
N VAL A 75 -2.02 0.29 -11.86
CA VAL A 75 -2.71 0.67 -10.63
C VAL A 75 -4.22 0.64 -10.87
N SER A 76 -4.95 0.10 -9.89
CA SER A 76 -6.41 0.11 -9.85
C SER A 76 -6.85 0.71 -8.52
N LEU A 77 -7.72 1.71 -8.56
CA LEU A 77 -8.41 2.26 -7.41
C LEU A 77 -9.90 1.98 -7.57
N SER A 78 -10.48 1.22 -6.65
CA SER A 78 -11.91 0.90 -6.65
C SER A 78 -12.60 1.38 -5.39
N ALA A 79 -13.89 1.71 -5.50
CA ALA A 79 -14.76 1.89 -4.35
C ALA A 79 -15.44 0.56 -4.01
N VAL A 80 -15.49 0.22 -2.72
CA VAL A 80 -16.21 -0.94 -2.21
C VAL A 80 -17.11 -0.51 -1.05
N HIS A 81 -18.19 -1.26 -0.81
CA HIS A 81 -19.17 -0.94 0.22
C HIS A 81 -18.53 -0.68 1.59
N GLY A 82 -19.07 0.30 2.32
CA GLY A 82 -18.60 0.68 3.66
C GLY A 82 -17.58 1.83 3.67
N ASP A 83 -17.69 2.79 2.74
CA ASP A 83 -16.80 3.96 2.64
C ASP A 83 -15.30 3.60 2.50
N ILE A 84 -15.00 2.53 1.77
CA ILE A 84 -13.64 2.03 1.53
C ILE A 84 -13.21 2.28 0.08
N PHE A 85 -12.02 2.86 -0.08
CA PHE A 85 -11.26 2.79 -1.33
C PHE A 85 -10.24 1.64 -1.24
N ARG A 86 -10.24 0.75 -2.25
CA ARG A 86 -9.26 -0.34 -2.39
C ARG A 86 -8.30 0.01 -3.52
N ILE A 87 -7.02 0.12 -3.21
CA ILE A 87 -5.94 0.33 -4.18
C ILE A 87 -5.15 -0.97 -4.39
N GLN A 88 -4.86 -1.29 -5.64
CA GLN A 88 -4.05 -2.44 -6.03
C GLN A 88 -3.03 -2.02 -7.07
N VAL A 89 -1.81 -2.52 -6.95
CA VAL A 89 -0.76 -2.35 -7.96
C VAL A 89 -0.23 -3.71 -8.34
N ASP A 90 -0.13 -3.99 -9.64
CA ASP A 90 0.40 -5.24 -10.17
C ASP A 90 1.23 -5.01 -11.43
N GLU A 91 2.04 -6.00 -11.83
CA GLU A 91 2.78 -5.95 -13.09
C GLU A 91 1.88 -6.22 -14.30
N VAL A 92 2.05 -5.46 -15.39
CA VAL A 92 1.26 -5.67 -16.63
C VAL A 92 1.78 -6.87 -17.43
N MET A 93 3.08 -7.18 -17.33
CA MET A 93 3.75 -8.25 -18.08
C MET A 93 4.86 -8.90 -17.24
N GLY A 94 4.54 -9.28 -16.00
CA GLY A 94 5.50 -9.99 -15.15
C GLY A 94 5.82 -11.39 -15.67
N LEU A 95 7.03 -11.88 -15.39
CA LEU A 95 7.45 -13.25 -15.77
C LEU A 95 6.50 -14.32 -15.21
N TYR A 96 5.93 -14.07 -14.02
CA TYR A 96 4.96 -14.92 -13.37
C TYR A 96 3.86 -14.07 -12.71
N PRO A 97 2.63 -14.59 -12.56
CA PRO A 97 1.61 -13.92 -11.77
C PRO A 97 2.09 -13.67 -10.33
N ARG A 98 1.80 -12.50 -9.78
CA ARG A 98 2.05 -12.22 -8.36
C ARG A 98 0.97 -12.85 -7.50
N TYR A 99 1.35 -13.26 -6.29
CA TYR A 99 0.41 -13.88 -5.37
C TYR A 99 -0.69 -12.89 -4.97
N ASN A 100 -1.95 -13.29 -5.17
CA ASN A 100 -3.13 -12.58 -4.66
C ASN A 100 -3.71 -13.37 -3.48
N PRO A 101 -3.80 -12.79 -2.25
CA PRO A 101 -4.32 -13.50 -1.08
C PRO A 101 -5.75 -14.01 -1.27
N GLN A 102 -5.94 -15.33 -1.12
CA GLN A 102 -7.24 -15.99 -1.41
C GLN A 102 -8.16 -16.14 -0.19
N TYR A 103 -7.60 -16.18 1.02
CA TYR A 103 -8.34 -16.59 2.22
C TYR A 103 -8.49 -15.49 3.28
N ALA A 104 -7.99 -14.28 3.00
CA ALA A 104 -8.06 -13.17 3.94
C ALA A 104 -9.42 -12.45 3.90
N LEU A 105 -10.16 -12.59 2.81
CA LEU A 105 -11.46 -11.94 2.59
C LEU A 105 -12.60 -12.94 2.83
N ASN A 106 -13.64 -12.47 3.51
CA ASN A 106 -14.88 -13.22 3.66
C ASN A 106 -15.81 -12.93 2.46
N GLY A 107 -15.48 -13.54 1.32
CA GLY A 107 -16.11 -13.23 0.04
C GLY A 107 -15.56 -11.96 -0.62
N GLU A 108 -15.93 -11.75 -1.89
CA GLU A 108 -15.48 -10.57 -2.62
C GLU A 108 -16.17 -9.29 -2.09
N PRO A 109 -15.39 -8.22 -1.81
CA PRO A 109 -15.94 -6.93 -1.42
C PRO A 109 -16.94 -6.43 -2.46
N GLN A 110 -18.12 -6.04 -2.00
CA GLN A 110 -19.17 -5.58 -2.89
C GLN A 110 -18.75 -4.26 -3.55
N PRO A 111 -18.71 -4.17 -4.89
CA PRO A 111 -18.40 -2.93 -5.60
C PRO A 111 -19.34 -1.80 -5.21
N ALA A 112 -18.81 -0.60 -5.03
CA ALA A 112 -19.59 0.60 -4.82
C ALA A 112 -19.40 1.58 -5.98
N LYS A 113 -20.39 2.43 -6.23
CA LYS A 113 -20.31 3.41 -7.31
C LYS A 113 -19.26 4.46 -6.99
N LEU A 114 -18.44 4.74 -7.97
CA LEU A 114 -17.39 5.74 -7.96
C LEU A 114 -17.64 6.74 -9.09
N ARG A 115 -17.45 8.02 -8.81
CA ARG A 115 -17.57 9.08 -9.83
C ARG A 115 -16.28 9.86 -9.94
N VAL A 116 -15.85 10.18 -11.15
CA VAL A 116 -14.79 11.16 -11.38
C VAL A 116 -15.37 12.56 -11.16
N VAL A 117 -14.74 13.37 -10.32
CA VAL A 117 -15.21 14.73 -9.99
C VAL A 117 -14.24 15.81 -10.46
N ASP A 118 -12.99 15.45 -10.71
CA ASP A 118 -11.99 16.35 -11.26
C ASP A 118 -10.93 15.56 -12.02
N LYS A 119 -10.42 16.11 -13.12
CA LYS A 119 -9.39 15.50 -13.97
C LYS A 119 -8.57 16.58 -14.66
N SER A 120 -7.26 16.50 -14.48
CA SER A 120 -6.25 17.33 -15.14
C SER A 120 -5.16 16.45 -15.76
N LYS A 121 -4.05 17.05 -16.20
CA LYS A 121 -2.86 16.29 -16.63
C LYS A 121 -2.02 15.85 -15.42
N GLU A 122 -2.24 16.48 -14.28
CA GLU A 122 -1.45 16.39 -13.06
C GLU A 122 -2.09 15.46 -12.04
N HIS A 123 -3.43 15.36 -12.03
CA HIS A 123 -4.17 14.57 -11.07
C HIS A 123 -5.55 14.16 -11.58
N ILE A 124 -6.15 13.18 -10.90
CA ILE A 124 -7.54 12.78 -11.07
C ILE A 124 -8.16 12.55 -9.69
N THR A 125 -9.35 13.12 -9.47
CA THR A 125 -10.09 12.98 -8.21
C THR A 125 -11.34 12.17 -8.46
N VAL A 126 -11.51 11.14 -7.65
CA VAL A 126 -12.71 10.30 -7.62
C VAL A 126 -13.44 10.50 -6.30
N GLN A 127 -14.75 10.33 -6.32
CA GLN A 127 -15.62 10.44 -5.14
C GLN A 127 -16.47 9.20 -4.98
N TYR A 128 -16.61 8.78 -3.73
CA TYR A 128 -17.53 7.74 -3.26
C TYR A 128 -18.14 8.19 -1.94
N SER A 129 -19.48 8.23 -1.87
CA SER A 129 -20.20 8.93 -0.79
C SER A 129 -19.70 10.39 -0.67
N ASP A 130 -19.38 10.85 0.53
CA ASP A 130 -18.78 12.16 0.79
C ASP A 130 -17.24 12.13 0.79
N ASN A 131 -16.64 10.96 0.54
CA ASN A 131 -15.19 10.76 0.57
C ASN A 131 -14.58 10.93 -0.83
N LYS A 132 -13.38 11.50 -0.90
CA LYS A 132 -12.64 11.71 -2.14
C LYS A 132 -11.29 11.00 -2.08
N ALA A 133 -10.83 10.54 -3.23
CA ALA A 133 -9.47 10.08 -3.43
C ALA A 133 -8.86 10.81 -4.63
N THR A 134 -7.73 11.47 -4.44
CA THR A 134 -7.00 12.21 -5.50
C THR A 134 -5.71 11.48 -5.82
N LEU A 135 -5.60 10.93 -7.03
CA LEU A 135 -4.37 10.36 -7.55
C LEU A 135 -3.57 11.45 -8.26
N HIS A 136 -2.37 11.71 -7.78
CA HIS A 136 -1.39 12.64 -8.37
C HIS A 136 -0.45 11.87 -9.30
N ALA A 137 -0.18 12.41 -10.47
CA ALA A 137 0.56 11.71 -11.51
C ALA A 137 2.06 11.67 -11.28
N LYS A 138 2.69 12.81 -10.91
CA LYS A 138 4.15 12.96 -10.89
C LYS A 138 4.60 13.83 -9.70
N PRO A 139 5.18 13.24 -8.63
CA PRO A 139 5.31 11.80 -8.38
C PRO A 139 3.95 11.15 -8.06
N PHE A 140 3.86 9.83 -8.27
CA PHE A 140 2.71 9.04 -7.86
C PHE A 140 2.43 9.20 -6.36
N LYS A 141 1.23 9.68 -6.02
CA LYS A 141 0.74 9.88 -4.66
C LYS A 141 -0.78 9.76 -4.67
N VAL A 142 -1.38 9.26 -3.59
CA VAL A 142 -2.85 9.26 -3.45
C VAL A 142 -3.23 9.92 -2.14
N GLU A 143 -4.10 10.92 -2.20
CA GLU A 143 -4.65 11.61 -1.04
C GLU A 143 -6.09 11.16 -0.82
N PHE A 144 -6.43 10.79 0.42
CA PHE A 144 -7.77 10.38 0.82
C PHE A 144 -8.36 11.45 1.74
N VAL A 145 -9.53 11.95 1.37
CA VAL A 145 -10.24 13.03 2.06
C VAL A 145 -11.61 12.51 2.50
N LYS A 146 -11.96 12.78 3.76
CA LYS A 146 -13.26 12.49 4.37
C LYS A 146 -13.76 13.74 5.06
N ASP A 147 -15.01 14.14 4.79
CA ASP A 147 -15.63 15.35 5.38
C ASP A 147 -14.73 16.60 5.18
N ASP A 148 -14.18 16.76 3.97
CA ASP A 148 -13.21 17.79 3.58
C ASP A 148 -11.89 17.82 4.39
N ASN A 149 -11.61 16.80 5.20
CA ASN A 149 -10.36 16.62 5.93
C ASN A 149 -9.47 15.55 5.28
N LEU A 150 -8.20 15.86 5.10
CA LEU A 150 -7.19 14.88 4.65
C LEU A 150 -6.96 13.84 5.75
N VAL A 151 -7.31 12.59 5.50
CA VAL A 151 -7.24 11.50 6.50
C VAL A 151 -6.08 10.52 6.26
N ALA A 152 -5.66 10.34 5.01
CA ALA A 152 -4.54 9.47 4.68
C ALA A 152 -3.86 9.92 3.38
N VAL A 153 -2.55 9.64 3.29
CA VAL A 153 -1.77 9.86 2.06
C VAL A 153 -0.93 8.63 1.77
N LEU A 154 -1.17 8.00 0.64
CA LEU A 154 -0.32 6.95 0.10
C LEU A 154 0.88 7.58 -0.61
N ASN A 155 2.07 7.04 -0.32
CA ASN A 155 3.34 7.48 -0.90
C ASN A 155 3.74 8.95 -0.62
N SER A 156 3.31 9.52 0.50
CA SER A 156 3.69 10.91 0.88
C SER A 156 5.21 11.13 0.99
N ARG A 157 5.95 10.10 1.44
CA ARG A 157 7.40 10.13 1.60
C ARG A 157 8.17 9.58 0.39
N GLY A 158 7.48 9.28 -0.72
CA GLY A 158 8.12 8.71 -1.90
C GLY A 158 8.69 7.30 -1.73
N LEU A 159 8.28 6.56 -0.68
CA LEU A 159 8.81 5.24 -0.34
C LEU A 159 8.11 4.07 -1.04
N PHE A 160 7.13 4.34 -1.90
CA PHE A 160 6.54 3.31 -2.75
C PHE A 160 7.65 2.69 -3.59
N HIS A 161 7.82 1.38 -3.46
CA HIS A 161 8.85 0.64 -4.15
C HIS A 161 8.32 -0.74 -4.51
N PHE A 162 8.37 -1.07 -5.79
CA PHE A 162 7.91 -2.32 -6.34
C PHE A 162 9.08 -2.98 -7.07
N GLU A 163 9.61 -4.07 -6.50
CA GLU A 163 10.71 -4.82 -7.12
C GLU A 163 10.15 -5.68 -8.26
N HIS A 164 10.32 -5.23 -9.51
CA HIS A 164 9.89 -5.95 -10.70
C HIS A 164 10.61 -7.31 -10.85
N TYR A 165 9.99 -8.27 -11.53
CA TYR A 165 10.71 -9.48 -11.93
C TYR A 165 11.85 -9.16 -12.89
N ARG A 166 13.03 -9.73 -12.65
CA ARG A 166 14.23 -9.58 -13.48
C ARG A 166 14.38 -10.74 -14.45
#